data_AF-A0A3M1B3M6-F1
#
_entry.id   AF-A0A3M1B3M6-F1
#
_cell.length_a   1.000
_cell.length_b   1.000
_cell.length_c   1.000
_cell.angle_alpha   90.00
_cell.angle_beta   90.00
_cell.angle_gamma   90.00
#
_symmetry.space_group_name_H-M   'P 1'
#
loop_
_entity.id
_entity.type
_entity.pdbx_description
1 polymer ?
#
loop_
_entity_poly.entity_id
_entity_poly.type
_entity_poly.pdbx_seq_one_letter_code
_entity_poly.pdbx_strand_id
1 'polypeptide(L)'
;MSDLVQIPNQLPAHLQTLQTANDDFLGGVGTGGNLLPKLSIRGRRFRIVDGDEEIVLRHDNYALEAITVVMIAARPTVSKAYYATQYEAGDEPSAPNCLSLDGKHPDPSVEAPISDSCTTCRFNIFGSARNGKGKACSDFKRVVVVPCSKDGRLMEWNGKVQAFRLDVPAASLKNYRAFVGQLSKRGMPVTGVVTEVFFEEAEFPLLGFRFAGFVDASSVASIQELIDSEEVQHDISVDASAPVLPAAPEIAESAPAPAPAPAPAPAPAPAPAPAPAPAPAPGHDEDALEEMSLTELRALATSLGMEDASKRRRSTLIPFIIEHQSKSRTPASSPAPAATEQIEIPIGGDEEPEASPELNSKLESLLGDW
;
A
#
# COMPACT_ATOMS: atom_id res chain seq x y z
N MET A 1 -31.99 -11.51 34.08
CA MET A 1 -31.51 -10.88 35.32
C MET A 1 -30.02 -11.12 35.37
N SER A 2 -29.23 -10.13 34.95
CA SER A 2 -27.77 -10.20 35.00
C SER A 2 -27.34 -9.44 36.24
N ASP A 3 -26.84 -10.16 37.24
CA ASP A 3 -26.23 -9.59 38.44
C ASP A 3 -24.94 -8.87 38.03
N LEU A 4 -25.05 -7.55 37.83
CA LEU A 4 -23.92 -6.65 37.67
C LEU A 4 -23.31 -6.40 39.05
N VAL A 5 -22.23 -7.11 39.36
CA VAL A 5 -21.41 -6.86 40.54
C VAL A 5 -20.86 -5.42 40.45
N GLN A 6 -21.21 -4.60 41.43
CA GLN A 6 -20.68 -3.24 41.56
C GLN A 6 -19.23 -3.34 42.05
N ILE A 7 -18.27 -3.00 41.19
CA ILE A 7 -16.85 -2.97 41.55
C ILE A 7 -16.56 -1.63 42.27
N PRO A 8 -15.96 -1.63 43.47
CA PRO A 8 -15.66 -0.41 44.20
C PRO A 8 -14.54 0.40 43.55
N ASN A 9 -14.68 1.74 43.56
CA ASN A 9 -13.77 2.68 42.89
C ASN A 9 -12.42 2.91 43.59
N GLN A 10 -12.18 2.29 44.75
CA GLN A 10 -10.94 2.46 45.50
C GLN A 10 -10.47 1.14 46.10
N LEU A 11 -9.19 0.82 45.87
CA LEU A 11 -8.53 -0.34 46.44
C LEU A 11 -8.32 -0.15 47.95
N PRO A 12 -8.66 -1.15 48.79
CA PRO A 12 -8.26 -1.17 50.19
C PRO A 12 -6.75 -0.93 50.35
N ALA A 13 -6.36 -0.15 51.37
CA ALA A 13 -4.97 0.35 51.53
C ALA A 13 -3.89 -0.74 51.49
N HIS A 14 -4.20 -1.96 51.96
CA HIS A 14 -3.27 -3.08 51.98
C HIS A 14 -3.02 -3.74 50.60
N LEU A 15 -3.80 -3.38 49.57
CA LEU A 15 -3.68 -3.89 48.20
C LEU A 15 -3.10 -2.86 47.22
N GLN A 16 -2.86 -1.62 47.66
CA GLN A 16 -2.33 -0.56 46.78
C GLN A 16 -0.92 -0.85 46.25
N THR A 17 -0.14 -1.68 46.96
CA THR A 17 1.19 -2.13 46.52
C THR A 17 1.16 -3.25 45.48
N LEU A 18 -0.01 -3.86 45.22
CA LEU A 18 -0.17 -4.94 44.23
C LEU A 18 -0.58 -4.44 42.85
N GLN A 19 -0.63 -3.12 42.65
CA GLN A 19 -1.11 -2.49 41.40
C GLN A 19 -0.27 -2.88 40.17
N THR A 20 1.03 -3.16 40.36
CA THR A 20 1.94 -3.64 39.31
C THR A 20 1.60 -5.03 38.77
N ALA A 21 0.86 -5.85 39.54
CA ALA A 21 0.51 -7.20 39.10
C ALA A 21 -0.52 -7.21 37.97
N ASN A 22 -1.38 -6.18 37.88
CA ASN A 22 -2.40 -6.13 36.85
C ASN A 22 -1.79 -6.02 35.45
N ASP A 23 -0.67 -5.32 35.29
CA ASP A 23 0.05 -5.23 34.02
C ASP A 23 0.61 -6.59 33.60
N ASP A 24 1.12 -7.38 34.55
CA ASP A 24 1.60 -8.75 34.31
C ASP A 24 0.45 -9.72 33.99
N PHE A 25 -0.74 -9.52 34.58
CA PHE A 25 -1.94 -10.32 34.31
C PHE A 25 -2.68 -9.90 33.03
N LEU A 26 -2.50 -8.65 32.57
CA LEU A 26 -2.94 -8.16 31.27
C LEU A 26 -1.91 -8.45 30.17
N GLY A 27 -0.65 -8.68 30.55
CA GLY A 27 0.42 -9.12 29.66
C GLY A 27 0.02 -10.38 28.90
N GLY A 28 -0.08 -10.26 27.57
CA GLY A 28 -0.49 -11.37 26.69
C GLY A 28 -1.99 -11.59 26.55
N VAL A 29 -2.85 -10.77 27.18
CA VAL A 29 -4.31 -10.77 26.99
C VAL A 29 -4.78 -9.48 26.29
N GLY A 30 -3.92 -8.92 25.43
CA GLY A 30 -4.27 -7.84 24.53
C GLY A 30 -4.81 -8.37 23.21
N THR A 31 -6.01 -7.92 22.83
CA THR A 31 -6.49 -7.90 21.44
C THR A 31 -5.37 -7.50 20.49
N GLY A 32 -4.79 -8.45 19.74
CA GLY A 32 -3.82 -8.18 18.66
C GLY A 32 -2.45 -7.60 19.06
N GLY A 33 -2.03 -7.70 20.32
CA GLY A 33 -0.91 -6.93 20.91
C GLY A 33 0.53 -7.27 20.52
N ASN A 34 0.80 -8.15 19.55
CA ASN A 34 2.16 -8.48 19.10
C ASN A 34 2.51 -7.87 17.72
N LEU A 35 1.74 -6.90 17.25
CA LEU A 35 1.91 -6.31 15.93
C LEU A 35 2.44 -4.89 16.05
N LEU A 36 3.54 -4.62 15.34
CA LEU A 36 4.05 -3.26 15.20
C LEU A 36 2.95 -2.33 14.64
N PRO A 37 2.82 -1.11 15.17
CA PRO A 37 1.93 -0.11 14.60
C PRO A 37 2.32 0.17 13.14
N LYS A 38 1.33 0.47 12.31
CA LYS A 38 1.52 0.64 10.86
C LYS A 38 1.70 2.11 10.51
N LEU A 39 2.77 2.42 9.79
CA LEU A 39 2.95 3.67 9.08
C LEU A 39 2.27 3.59 7.70
N SER A 40 1.07 4.14 7.62
CA SER A 40 0.22 4.18 6.43
C SER A 40 0.50 5.42 5.57
N ILE A 41 0.27 5.30 4.26
CA ILE A 41 0.50 6.36 3.25
C ILE A 41 -0.79 6.78 2.52
N ARG A 42 -1.94 6.51 3.15
CA ARG A 42 -3.27 6.71 2.59
C ARG A 42 -3.52 8.19 2.25
N GLY A 43 -3.96 8.45 1.03
CA GLY A 43 -4.30 9.80 0.56
C GLY A 43 -3.09 10.73 0.42
N ARG A 44 -1.89 10.18 0.12
CA ARG A 44 -0.63 10.94 0.01
C ARG A 44 -0.25 11.68 1.29
N ARG A 45 -0.62 11.10 2.45
CA ARG A 45 -0.30 11.58 3.80
C ARG A 45 0.25 10.43 4.61
N PHE A 46 1.24 10.71 5.44
CA PHE A 46 1.72 9.75 6.42
C PHE A 46 0.77 9.69 7.61
N ARG A 47 0.43 8.47 8.04
CA ARG A 47 -0.46 8.22 9.16
C ARG A 47 0.08 7.09 10.02
N ILE A 48 -0.04 7.21 11.32
CA ILE A 48 0.20 6.12 12.25
C ILE A 48 -1.14 5.45 12.51
N VAL A 49 -1.18 4.12 12.35
CA VAL A 49 -2.30 3.27 12.71
C VAL A 49 -1.83 2.36 13.84
N ASP A 50 -2.39 2.54 15.02
CA ASP A 50 -2.07 1.79 16.23
C ASP A 50 -3.38 1.27 16.86
N GLY A 51 -3.64 -0.03 16.74
CA GLY A 51 -4.94 -0.61 17.03
C GLY A 51 -6.06 0.06 16.22
N ASP A 52 -7.01 0.69 16.91
CA ASP A 52 -8.14 1.42 16.34
C ASP A 52 -7.86 2.92 16.13
N GLU A 53 -6.71 3.42 16.59
CA GLU A 53 -6.33 4.82 16.46
C GLU A 53 -5.62 5.08 15.12
N GLU A 54 -6.11 6.07 14.36
CA GLU A 54 -5.45 6.56 13.14
C GLU A 54 -5.12 8.04 13.25
N ILE A 55 -3.83 8.37 13.24
CA ILE A 55 -3.31 9.74 13.44
C ILE A 55 -2.57 10.18 12.17
N VAL A 56 -2.97 11.31 11.58
CA VAL A 56 -2.24 11.95 10.48
C VAL A 56 -1.03 12.68 11.03
N LEU A 57 0.16 12.41 10.48
CA LEU A 57 1.37 13.15 10.84
C LEU A 57 1.32 14.57 10.29
N ARG A 58 1.53 15.55 11.16
CA ARG A 58 1.42 16.98 10.85
C ARG A 58 2.58 17.78 11.45
N HIS A 59 2.91 18.89 10.80
CA HIS A 59 3.76 19.97 11.30
C HIS A 59 3.05 21.30 11.02
N ASP A 60 2.90 22.15 12.04
CA ASP A 60 2.18 23.43 11.95
C ASP A 60 0.78 23.31 11.31
N ASN A 61 0.02 22.28 11.70
CA ASN A 61 -1.29 21.90 11.15
C ASN A 61 -1.28 21.37 9.69
N TYR A 62 -0.17 21.49 8.97
CA TYR A 62 0.00 20.91 7.64
C TYR A 62 0.40 19.44 7.73
N ALA A 63 -0.26 18.61 6.93
CA ALA A 63 0.08 17.20 6.90
C ALA A 63 1.42 16.98 6.18
N LEU A 64 2.28 16.15 6.77
CA LEU A 64 3.62 15.92 6.25
C LEU A 64 3.60 15.23 4.89
N GLU A 65 4.39 15.76 3.94
CA GLU A 65 4.63 15.14 2.63
C GLU A 65 5.97 14.39 2.56
N ALA A 66 6.81 14.57 3.58
CA ALA A 66 8.07 13.87 3.79
C ALA A 66 8.28 13.58 5.28
N ILE A 67 8.95 12.48 5.58
CA ILE A 67 9.35 12.08 6.94
C ILE A 67 10.78 11.56 6.91
N THR A 68 11.49 11.68 8.03
CA THR A 68 12.81 11.08 8.25
C THR A 68 12.70 9.85 9.11
N VAL A 69 13.28 8.75 8.64
CA VAL A 69 13.24 7.44 9.31
C VAL A 69 14.58 6.71 9.18
N VAL A 70 14.83 5.81 10.12
CA VAL A 70 15.86 4.77 10.00
C VAL A 70 15.18 3.45 9.68
N MET A 71 15.63 2.73 8.64
CA MET A 71 15.11 1.40 8.33
C MET A 71 15.92 0.36 9.08
N ILE A 72 15.31 -0.29 10.06
CA ILE A 72 16.03 -1.17 11.01
C ILE A 72 15.94 -2.65 10.63
N ALA A 73 14.86 -3.07 9.97
CA ALA A 73 14.67 -4.44 9.54
C ALA A 73 13.77 -4.51 8.30
N ALA A 74 13.77 -5.64 7.60
CA ALA A 74 12.86 -5.89 6.49
C ALA A 74 12.67 -7.39 6.29
N ARG A 75 11.50 -7.78 5.76
CA ARG A 75 11.31 -9.16 5.28
C ARG A 75 12.29 -9.44 4.14
N PRO A 76 12.81 -10.66 3.95
CA PRO A 76 13.78 -10.94 2.90
C PRO A 76 13.15 -10.89 1.50
N THR A 77 11.92 -11.40 1.35
CA THR A 77 11.20 -11.45 0.08
C THR A 77 10.24 -10.26 -0.08
N VAL A 78 9.58 -10.17 -1.24
CA VAL A 78 8.43 -9.28 -1.44
C VAL A 78 7.18 -10.04 -1.04
N SER A 79 6.30 -9.37 -0.31
CA SER A 79 5.03 -9.91 0.13
C SER A 79 3.93 -9.55 -0.88
N LYS A 80 2.77 -10.22 -0.76
CA LYS A 80 1.69 -10.11 -1.74
C LYS A 80 0.35 -9.96 -1.05
N ALA A 81 -0.51 -9.10 -1.58
CA ALA A 81 -1.88 -8.94 -1.12
C ALA A 81 -2.82 -8.87 -2.33
N TYR A 82 -3.95 -9.55 -2.22
CA TYR A 82 -5.02 -9.49 -3.20
C TYR A 82 -6.31 -8.99 -2.56
N TYR A 83 -6.91 -8.00 -3.19
CA TYR A 83 -8.21 -7.44 -2.86
C TYR A 83 -9.16 -7.71 -4.03
N ALA A 84 -10.30 -8.33 -3.76
CA ALA A 84 -11.31 -8.63 -4.76
C ALA A 84 -12.10 -7.37 -5.17
N THR A 85 -12.29 -6.47 -4.21
CA THR A 85 -12.86 -5.14 -4.38
C THR A 85 -11.77 -4.13 -4.69
N GLN A 86 -12.14 -3.11 -5.46
CA GLN A 86 -11.27 -1.98 -5.70
C GLN A 86 -11.41 -1.03 -4.52
N TYR A 87 -10.28 -0.53 -4.02
CA TYR A 87 -10.28 0.49 -2.98
C TYR A 87 -10.78 1.83 -3.55
N GLU A 88 -11.77 2.41 -2.88
CA GLU A 88 -12.27 3.75 -3.14
C GLU A 88 -11.89 4.71 -1.99
N ALA A 89 -11.75 6.00 -2.33
CA ALA A 89 -11.40 7.01 -1.36
C ALA A 89 -12.54 7.20 -0.35
N GLY A 90 -12.33 6.71 0.87
CA GLY A 90 -13.32 6.76 1.95
C GLY A 90 -13.71 5.37 2.48
N ASP A 91 -13.33 4.30 1.77
CA ASP A 91 -13.63 2.92 2.22
C ASP A 91 -13.04 2.61 3.60
N GLU A 92 -13.77 1.83 4.38
CA GLU A 92 -13.25 1.26 5.62
C GLU A 92 -12.06 0.33 5.32
N PRO A 93 -11.02 0.34 6.17
CA PRO A 93 -9.89 -0.58 6.01
C PRO A 93 -10.38 -2.03 6.07
N SER A 94 -10.29 -2.73 4.95
CA SER A 94 -10.59 -4.17 4.89
C SER A 94 -9.30 -4.97 4.78
N ALA A 95 -9.29 -6.15 5.41
CA ALA A 95 -8.24 -7.12 5.22
C ALA A 95 -8.26 -7.63 3.76
N PRO A 96 -7.09 -7.95 3.17
CA PRO A 96 -7.05 -8.55 1.84
C PRO A 96 -7.72 -9.92 1.84
N ASN A 97 -8.37 -10.28 0.73
CA ASN A 97 -8.96 -11.61 0.55
C ASN A 97 -7.89 -12.71 0.49
N CYS A 98 -6.66 -12.37 0.13
CA CYS A 98 -5.52 -13.28 0.23
C CYS A 98 -4.25 -12.48 0.51
N LEU A 99 -3.48 -12.91 1.50
CA LEU A 99 -2.19 -12.36 1.89
C LEU A 99 -1.12 -13.44 1.75
N SER A 100 0.10 -13.05 1.40
CA SER A 100 1.28 -13.91 1.46
C SER A 100 2.45 -13.07 1.96
N LEU A 101 2.98 -13.40 3.13
CA LEU A 101 4.10 -12.68 3.72
C LEU A 101 5.45 -13.15 3.16
N ASP A 102 5.55 -14.41 2.73
CA ASP A 102 6.75 -14.99 2.12
C ASP A 102 6.85 -14.76 0.60
N GLY A 103 5.75 -14.36 -0.04
CA GLY A 103 5.62 -14.16 -1.48
C GLY A 103 5.49 -15.45 -2.29
N LYS A 104 5.39 -16.61 -1.64
CA LYS A 104 5.35 -17.95 -2.26
C LYS A 104 4.07 -18.71 -1.94
N HIS A 105 3.58 -18.64 -0.70
CA HIS A 105 2.36 -19.32 -0.24
C HIS A 105 1.45 -18.33 0.49
N PRO A 106 0.12 -18.55 0.46
CA PRO A 106 -0.79 -17.82 1.33
C PRO A 106 -0.34 -17.89 2.78
N ASP A 107 -0.50 -16.78 3.49
CA ASP A 107 -0.25 -16.72 4.92
C ASP A 107 -1.27 -17.62 5.66
N PRO A 108 -0.88 -18.33 6.73
CA PRO A 108 -1.80 -19.19 7.48
C PRO A 108 -3.00 -18.47 8.08
N SER A 109 -2.92 -17.15 8.28
CA SER A 109 -4.06 -16.34 8.74
C SER A 109 -5.16 -16.20 7.69
N VAL A 110 -4.93 -16.60 6.44
CA VAL A 110 -5.93 -16.56 5.37
C VAL A 110 -6.78 -17.84 5.42
N GLU A 111 -8.00 -17.74 5.92
CA GLU A 111 -8.93 -18.88 6.06
C GLU A 111 -9.30 -19.52 4.71
N ALA A 112 -9.51 -18.69 3.68
CA ALA A 112 -9.93 -19.12 2.35
C ALA A 112 -8.94 -18.65 1.28
N PRO A 113 -7.75 -19.25 1.19
CA PRO A 113 -6.75 -18.86 0.22
C PRO A 113 -7.26 -19.10 -1.21
N ILE A 114 -6.97 -18.15 -2.10
CA ILE A 114 -7.43 -18.21 -3.49
C ILE A 114 -6.66 -19.26 -4.31
N SER A 115 -5.42 -19.56 -3.89
CA SER A 115 -4.55 -20.56 -4.52
C SER A 115 -3.51 -21.01 -3.50
N ASP A 116 -3.12 -22.28 -3.54
CA ASP A 116 -2.12 -22.85 -2.63
C ASP A 116 -0.71 -22.28 -2.82
N SER A 117 -0.43 -21.70 -3.99
CA SER A 117 0.85 -21.06 -4.29
C SER A 117 0.68 -19.77 -5.05
N CYS A 118 1.43 -18.75 -4.65
CA CYS A 118 1.49 -17.47 -5.33
C CYS A 118 2.03 -17.61 -6.76
N THR A 119 2.90 -18.58 -7.04
CA THR A 119 3.47 -18.78 -8.38
C THR A 119 2.41 -19.25 -9.38
N THR A 120 1.45 -20.07 -8.96
CA THR A 120 0.36 -20.59 -9.81
C THR A 120 -0.93 -19.78 -9.72
N CYS A 121 -0.99 -18.79 -8.83
CA CYS A 121 -2.18 -17.99 -8.60
C CYS A 121 -2.56 -17.15 -9.84
N ARG A 122 -3.79 -17.31 -10.33
CA ARG A 122 -4.33 -16.56 -11.49
C ARG A 122 -4.27 -15.04 -11.34
N PHE A 123 -4.26 -14.54 -10.10
CA PHE A 123 -4.20 -13.10 -9.81
C PHE A 123 -2.78 -12.57 -9.66
N ASN A 124 -1.76 -13.44 -9.60
CA ASN A 124 -0.35 -13.04 -9.59
C ASN A 124 0.29 -13.21 -11.00
N ILE A 125 -0.50 -13.03 -12.05
CA ILE A 125 -0.05 -13.09 -13.45
C ILE A 125 -0.26 -11.71 -14.08
N PHE A 126 0.66 -11.29 -14.94
CA PHE A 126 0.52 -10.03 -15.67
C PHE A 126 -0.72 -10.07 -16.59
N GLY A 127 -1.49 -8.98 -16.62
CA GLY A 127 -2.78 -8.91 -17.31
C GLY A 127 -3.97 -9.30 -16.43
N SER A 128 -3.76 -9.82 -15.21
CA SER A 128 -4.87 -10.17 -14.30
C SER A 128 -5.50 -8.95 -13.61
N ALA A 129 -4.82 -7.80 -13.61
CA ALA A 129 -5.37 -6.56 -13.06
C ALA A 129 -6.67 -6.18 -13.79
N ARG A 130 -7.62 -5.56 -13.06
CA ARG A 130 -8.93 -5.16 -13.62
C ARG A 130 -8.82 -4.25 -14.85
N ASN A 131 -7.80 -3.39 -14.89
CA ASN A 131 -7.51 -2.51 -16.02
C ASN A 131 -6.68 -3.18 -17.14
N GLY A 132 -6.41 -4.49 -17.03
CA GLY A 132 -5.56 -5.26 -17.94
C GLY A 132 -4.06 -4.94 -17.85
N LYS A 133 -3.65 -4.00 -16.97
CA LYS A 133 -2.26 -3.54 -16.84
C LYS A 133 -1.69 -3.98 -15.49
N GLY A 134 -0.72 -4.90 -15.52
CA GLY A 134 -0.10 -5.41 -14.30
C GLY A 134 -0.85 -6.60 -13.70
N LYS A 135 -0.67 -6.81 -12.40
CA LYS A 135 -1.20 -7.96 -11.66
C LYS A 135 -2.31 -7.51 -10.71
N ALA A 136 -3.35 -8.32 -10.52
CA ALA A 136 -4.38 -8.02 -9.52
C ALA A 136 -3.88 -8.24 -8.09
N CYS A 137 -3.05 -9.26 -7.88
CA CYS A 137 -2.33 -9.47 -6.64
C CYS A 137 -1.13 -8.52 -6.60
N SER A 138 -1.21 -7.54 -5.71
CA SER A 138 -0.24 -6.47 -5.57
C SER A 138 0.97 -6.94 -4.76
N ASP A 139 2.16 -6.59 -5.23
CA ASP A 139 3.39 -6.79 -4.46
C ASP A 139 3.61 -5.61 -3.52
N PHE A 140 4.20 -5.87 -2.36
CA PHE A 140 4.70 -4.84 -1.46
C PHE A 140 5.97 -5.32 -0.76
N LYS A 141 6.79 -4.37 -0.30
CA LYS A 141 7.97 -4.67 0.51
C LYS A 141 7.72 -4.21 1.94
N ARG A 142 7.71 -5.18 2.87
CA ARG A 142 7.61 -4.89 4.30
C ARG A 142 8.97 -4.49 4.86
N VAL A 143 9.01 -3.29 5.44
CA VAL A 143 10.18 -2.70 6.10
C VAL A 143 9.74 -2.21 7.48
N VAL A 144 10.60 -2.37 8.47
CA VAL A 144 10.43 -1.81 9.81
C VAL A 144 11.26 -0.53 9.88
N VAL A 145 10.60 0.55 10.28
CA VAL A 145 11.18 1.89 10.32
C VAL A 145 11.03 2.52 11.71
N VAL A 146 11.98 3.36 12.08
CA VAL A 146 11.94 4.15 13.31
C VAL A 146 12.02 5.62 12.91
N PRO A 147 11.01 6.45 13.24
CA PRO A 147 11.08 7.89 13.04
C PRO A 147 12.31 8.49 13.74
N CYS A 148 12.97 9.41 13.06
CA CYS A 148 14.14 10.10 13.59
C CYS A 148 14.12 11.56 13.17
N SER A 149 14.79 12.43 13.94
CA SER A 149 15.03 13.81 13.56
C SER A 149 15.99 13.90 12.36
N LYS A 150 16.07 15.07 11.72
CA LYS A 150 17.00 15.31 10.60
C LYS A 150 18.47 15.14 10.95
N ASP A 151 18.84 15.37 12.20
CA ASP A 151 20.19 15.18 12.72
C ASP A 151 20.45 13.74 13.22
N GLY A 152 19.50 12.83 13.03
CA GLY A 152 19.71 11.39 13.19
C GLY A 152 19.49 10.85 14.60
N ARG A 153 18.78 11.59 15.46
CA ARG A 153 18.32 11.09 16.77
C ARG A 153 16.98 10.39 16.61
N LEU A 154 16.81 9.25 17.27
CA LEU A 154 15.52 8.54 17.25
C LEU A 154 14.45 9.34 17.98
N MET A 155 13.24 9.30 17.46
CA MET A 155 12.11 9.98 18.06
C MET A 155 11.35 9.03 18.98
N GLU A 156 10.83 9.59 20.06
CA GLU A 156 9.97 8.88 20.98
C GLU A 156 8.50 9.05 20.58
N TRP A 157 7.76 7.97 20.68
CA TRP A 157 6.31 7.90 20.56
C TRP A 157 5.76 7.37 21.87
N ASN A 158 4.82 8.09 22.49
CA ASN A 158 4.28 7.75 23.81
C ASN A 158 5.37 7.52 24.89
N GLY A 159 6.48 8.29 24.83
CA GLY A 159 7.57 8.23 25.79
C GLY A 159 8.55 7.06 25.60
N LYS A 160 8.52 6.36 24.47
CA LYS A 160 9.50 5.33 24.11
C LYS A 160 9.87 5.39 22.63
N VAL A 161 11.08 4.95 22.27
CA VAL A 161 11.43 4.76 20.85
C VAL A 161 10.59 3.62 20.29
N GLN A 162 9.75 3.90 19.30
CA GLN A 162 8.82 2.93 18.72
C GLN A 162 9.20 2.61 17.26
N ALA A 163 9.22 1.32 16.94
CA ALA A 163 9.33 0.84 15.58
C ALA A 163 7.93 0.76 14.93
N PHE A 164 7.86 1.05 13.63
CA PHE A 164 6.64 1.01 12.84
C PHE A 164 6.85 0.14 11.61
N ARG A 165 5.80 -0.57 11.21
CA ARG A 165 5.77 -1.28 9.95
C ARG A 165 5.39 -0.33 8.82
N LEU A 166 6.22 -0.28 7.77
CA LEU A 166 5.93 0.38 6.50
C LEU A 166 5.86 -0.66 5.37
N ASP A 167 4.71 -0.75 4.71
CA ASP A 167 4.54 -1.54 3.49
C ASP A 167 4.79 -0.63 2.27
N VAL A 168 5.97 -0.75 1.67
CA VAL A 168 6.33 0.00 0.45
C VAL A 168 5.52 -0.57 -0.73
N PRO A 169 4.68 0.25 -1.40
CA PRO A 169 3.77 -0.25 -2.42
C PRO A 169 4.50 -0.66 -3.70
N ALA A 170 3.86 -1.51 -4.51
CA ALA A 170 4.40 -2.03 -5.77
C ALA A 170 4.99 -0.94 -6.68
N ALA A 171 4.29 0.20 -6.80
CA ALA A 171 4.72 1.33 -7.63
C ALA A 171 6.06 1.96 -7.17
N SER A 172 6.37 1.87 -5.87
CA SER A 172 7.57 2.45 -5.26
C SER A 172 8.74 1.48 -5.13
N LEU A 173 8.55 0.20 -5.49
CA LEU A 173 9.60 -0.82 -5.34
C LEU A 173 10.85 -0.52 -6.19
N LYS A 174 10.68 0.15 -7.34
CA LYS A 174 11.80 0.61 -8.18
C LYS A 174 12.65 1.65 -7.44
N ASN A 175 12.01 2.66 -6.85
CA ASN A 175 12.68 3.72 -6.08
C ASN A 175 13.40 3.14 -4.86
N TYR A 176 12.71 2.28 -4.10
CA TYR A 176 13.28 1.60 -2.94
C TYR A 176 14.53 0.76 -3.31
N ARG A 177 14.43 -0.07 -4.37
CA ARG A 177 15.56 -0.88 -4.83
C ARG A 177 16.75 -0.02 -5.28
N ALA A 178 16.47 1.07 -6.00
CA ALA A 178 17.51 1.98 -6.46
C ALA A 178 18.25 2.61 -5.26
N PHE A 179 17.51 3.09 -4.26
CA PHE A 179 18.06 3.66 -3.04
C PHE A 179 18.93 2.66 -2.26
N VAL A 180 18.37 1.50 -1.87
CA VAL A 180 19.11 0.47 -1.12
C VAL A 180 20.33 -0.04 -1.91
N GLY A 181 20.20 -0.19 -3.22
CA GLY A 181 21.31 -0.58 -4.09
C GLY A 181 22.43 0.47 -4.14
N GLN A 182 22.10 1.76 -4.09
CA GLN A 182 23.09 2.85 -4.03
C GLN A 182 23.84 2.89 -2.70
N LEU A 183 23.17 2.58 -1.58
CA LEU A 183 23.81 2.45 -0.26
C LEU A 183 24.75 1.24 -0.23
N SER A 184 24.27 0.10 -0.72
CA SER A 184 25.03 -1.16 -0.76
C SER A 184 26.33 -1.02 -1.57
N LYS A 185 26.28 -0.35 -2.73
CA LYS A 185 27.47 -0.08 -3.56
C LYS A 185 28.53 0.77 -2.87
N ARG A 186 28.13 1.56 -1.86
CA ARG A 186 29.01 2.42 -1.08
C ARG A 186 29.41 1.80 0.27
N GLY A 187 29.01 0.56 0.53
CA GLY A 187 29.29 -0.12 1.80
C GLY A 187 28.54 0.49 2.99
N MET A 188 27.47 1.25 2.75
CA MET A 188 26.68 1.85 3.82
C MET A 188 25.53 0.91 4.20
N PRO A 189 25.45 0.45 5.46
CA PRO A 189 24.32 -0.34 5.92
C PRO A 189 23.08 0.54 6.01
N VAL A 190 21.92 0.03 5.54
CA VAL A 190 20.65 0.77 5.55
C VAL A 190 20.25 1.17 7.00
N THR A 191 20.58 0.32 7.97
CA THR A 191 20.34 0.54 9.41
C THR A 191 21.16 1.68 10.01
N GLY A 192 22.25 2.12 9.36
CA GLY A 192 23.09 3.22 9.81
C GLY A 192 22.79 4.57 9.15
N VAL A 193 21.74 4.63 8.33
CA VAL A 193 21.43 5.79 7.48
C VAL A 193 20.07 6.39 7.83
N VAL A 194 20.04 7.71 7.98
CA VAL A 194 18.80 8.48 8.01
C VAL A 194 18.27 8.59 6.60
N THR A 195 17.06 8.08 6.40
CA THR A 195 16.38 8.05 5.11
C THR A 195 15.18 8.98 5.16
N GLU A 196 15.14 9.94 4.24
CA GLU A 196 13.93 10.71 3.98
C GLU A 196 13.03 9.94 3.03
N VAL A 197 11.79 9.71 3.46
CA VAL A 197 10.72 9.09 2.69
C VAL A 197 9.72 10.18 2.35
N PHE A 198 9.46 10.39 1.06
CA PHE A 198 8.62 11.49 0.59
C PHE A 198 7.70 11.03 -0.55
N PHE A 199 6.67 11.81 -0.83
CA PHE A 199 5.81 11.57 -2.01
C PHE A 199 6.40 12.26 -3.24
N GLU A 200 6.71 11.46 -4.26
CA GLU A 200 7.05 11.96 -5.60
C GLU A 200 5.84 12.61 -6.26
N GLU A 201 6.09 13.48 -7.25
CA GLU A 201 5.05 14.10 -8.04
C GLU A 201 4.42 13.08 -9.00
N ALA A 202 3.35 12.43 -8.54
CA ALA A 202 2.56 11.45 -9.29
C ALA A 202 1.08 11.51 -8.90
N GLU A 203 0.21 10.98 -9.77
CA GLU A 203 -1.24 10.89 -9.54
C GLU A 203 -1.62 9.86 -8.46
N PHE A 204 -0.68 9.02 -8.05
CA PHE A 204 -0.83 7.99 -7.02
C PHE A 204 0.26 8.16 -5.95
N PRO A 205 0.11 7.58 -4.73
CA PRO A 205 1.08 7.75 -3.64
C PRO A 205 2.39 7.00 -3.92
N LEU A 206 3.23 7.59 -4.77
CA LEU A 206 4.54 7.09 -5.14
C LEU A 206 5.58 7.58 -4.12
N LEU A 207 6.12 6.66 -3.33
CA LEU A 207 7.23 6.95 -2.42
C LEU A 207 8.58 7.09 -3.15
N GLY A 208 9.28 8.16 -2.83
CA GLY A 208 10.71 8.37 -3.06
C GLY A 208 11.51 8.13 -1.78
N PHE A 209 12.81 7.85 -1.96
CA PHE A 209 13.74 7.59 -0.85
C PHE A 209 15.04 8.34 -1.10
N ARG A 210 15.45 9.16 -0.14
CA ARG A 210 16.66 10.00 -0.24
C ARG A 210 17.53 9.83 1.00
N PHE A 211 18.85 9.81 0.80
CA PHE A 211 19.81 9.86 1.90
C PHE A 211 19.75 11.24 2.53
N ALA A 212 19.48 11.30 3.84
CA ALA A 212 19.39 12.54 4.60
C ALA A 212 20.53 12.69 5.62
N GLY A 213 21.19 11.60 6.01
CA GLY A 213 22.31 11.67 6.94
C GLY A 213 22.67 10.31 7.52
N PHE A 214 23.45 10.33 8.60
CA PHE A 214 23.78 9.15 9.38
C PHE A 214 23.06 9.19 10.72
N VAL A 215 22.81 7.99 11.25
CA VAL A 215 22.29 7.84 12.60
C VAL A 215 23.32 8.33 13.60
N ASP A 216 22.87 9.01 14.65
CA ASP A 216 23.76 9.45 15.73
C ASP A 216 24.33 8.25 16.52
N ALA A 217 25.55 8.38 17.03
CA ALA A 217 26.22 7.31 17.77
C ALA A 217 25.41 6.83 19.00
N SER A 218 24.68 7.73 19.67
CA SER A 218 23.83 7.38 20.82
C SER A 218 22.66 6.47 20.45
N SER A 219 22.18 6.56 19.20
CA SER A 219 20.98 5.86 18.73
C SER A 219 21.26 4.42 18.30
N VAL A 220 22.51 4.05 18.07
CA VAL A 220 22.90 2.72 17.57
C VAL A 220 22.49 1.61 18.53
N ALA A 221 22.66 1.82 19.85
CA ALA A 221 22.29 0.82 20.85
C ALA A 221 20.78 0.57 20.87
N SER A 222 19.97 1.64 20.83
CA SER A 222 18.50 1.55 20.80
C SER A 222 18.00 0.91 19.51
N ILE A 223 18.63 1.18 18.36
CA ILE A 223 18.31 0.47 17.11
C ILE A 223 18.57 -1.02 17.25
N GLN A 224 19.71 -1.42 17.82
CA GLN A 224 20.04 -2.83 17.98
C GLN A 224 19.04 -3.53 18.92
N GLU A 225 18.68 -2.88 20.03
CA GLU A 225 17.66 -3.38 20.95
C GLU A 225 16.29 -3.55 20.26
N LEU A 226 15.87 -2.58 19.43
CA LEU A 226 14.64 -2.70 18.64
C LEU A 226 14.73 -3.83 17.62
N ILE A 227 15.87 -4.00 16.93
CA ILE A 227 16.07 -5.11 15.99
C ILE A 227 15.91 -6.45 16.71
N ASP A 228 16.42 -6.58 17.92
CA ASP A 228 16.39 -7.82 18.70
C ASP A 228 15.06 -8.02 19.46
N SER A 229 14.17 -7.02 19.45
CA SER A 229 12.85 -7.09 20.10
C SER A 229 11.94 -8.13 19.45
N GLU A 230 11.09 -8.76 20.27
CA GLU A 230 10.13 -9.78 19.82
C GLU A 230 9.14 -9.21 18.79
N GLU A 231 8.69 -7.97 18.96
CA GLU A 231 7.78 -7.29 18.03
C GLU A 231 8.37 -7.19 16.61
N VAL A 232 9.63 -6.78 16.50
CA VAL A 232 10.32 -6.66 15.20
C VAL A 232 10.62 -8.03 14.62
N GLN A 233 11.12 -8.97 15.43
CA GLN A 233 11.40 -10.34 14.99
C GLN A 233 10.13 -11.05 14.49
N HIS A 234 9.01 -10.87 15.18
CA HIS A 234 7.72 -11.41 14.76
C HIS A 234 7.25 -10.80 13.42
N ASP A 235 7.34 -9.48 13.24
CA ASP A 235 6.89 -8.84 12.00
C ASP A 235 7.80 -9.12 10.78
N ILE A 236 9.08 -9.45 10.96
CA ILE A 236 9.98 -9.84 9.86
C ILE A 236 10.08 -11.35 9.63
N SER A 237 9.67 -12.18 10.61
CA SER A 237 9.72 -13.64 10.49
C SER A 237 8.80 -14.13 9.38
N VAL A 238 9.36 -14.93 8.48
CA VAL A 238 8.65 -15.53 7.35
C VAL A 238 8.01 -16.87 7.70
N ASP A 239 8.27 -17.37 8.91
CA ASP A 239 7.73 -18.64 9.38
C ASP A 239 6.28 -18.45 9.87
N ALA A 240 5.42 -19.22 9.22
CA ALA A 240 3.98 -19.39 9.35
C ALA A 240 3.49 -19.79 10.76
N SER A 241 3.79 -19.01 11.80
CA SER A 241 3.28 -19.28 13.14
C SER A 241 2.98 -17.99 13.91
N ALA A 242 1.87 -17.34 13.56
CA ALA A 242 1.06 -16.62 14.54
C ALA A 242 -0.06 -17.57 15.01
N PRO A 243 -0.37 -17.64 16.31
CA PRO A 243 -1.46 -18.47 16.82
C PRO A 243 -2.78 -18.02 16.21
N VAL A 244 -3.51 -18.99 15.67
CA VAL A 244 -4.89 -18.86 15.22
C VAL A 244 -5.71 -18.29 16.38
N LEU A 245 -6.21 -17.07 16.24
CA LEU A 245 -7.34 -16.63 17.05
C LEU A 245 -8.50 -17.57 16.72
N PRO A 246 -9.12 -18.26 17.69
CA PRO A 246 -10.34 -18.97 17.42
C PRO A 246 -11.38 -17.96 16.95
N ALA A 247 -11.93 -18.19 15.77
CA ALA A 247 -13.09 -17.49 15.25
C ALA A 247 -14.16 -17.43 16.37
N ALA A 248 -14.66 -16.22 16.61
CA ALA A 248 -15.81 -16.02 17.47
C ALA A 248 -16.96 -16.93 16.98
N PRO A 249 -17.68 -17.61 17.90
CA PRO A 249 -18.57 -18.69 17.54
C PRO A 249 -19.69 -18.21 16.61
N GLU A 250 -19.80 -18.86 15.45
CA GLU A 250 -20.98 -18.83 14.58
C GLU A 250 -22.23 -19.14 15.42
N ILE A 251 -23.15 -18.18 15.46
CA ILE A 251 -24.52 -18.46 15.88
C ILE A 251 -25.22 -19.08 14.67
N ALA A 252 -25.60 -20.35 14.85
CA ALA A 252 -26.36 -21.13 13.92
C ALA A 252 -27.75 -20.53 13.62
N GLU A 253 -28.11 -20.62 12.34
CA GLU A 253 -29.41 -21.08 11.82
C GLU A 253 -30.62 -20.13 11.86
N SER A 254 -30.99 -19.65 10.67
CA SER A 254 -32.36 -19.29 10.31
C SER A 254 -32.62 -19.68 8.84
N ALA A 255 -33.31 -20.81 8.68
CA ALA A 255 -34.28 -21.22 7.63
C ALA A 255 -34.08 -20.82 6.14
N PRO A 256 -34.41 -21.72 5.19
CA PRO A 256 -34.24 -21.49 3.76
C PRO A 256 -35.24 -20.47 3.21
N ALA A 257 -34.74 -19.47 2.49
CA ALA A 257 -35.55 -18.54 1.72
C ALA A 257 -36.22 -19.25 0.52
N PRO A 258 -37.47 -18.90 0.16
CA PRO A 258 -38.25 -19.59 -0.86
C PRO A 258 -37.66 -19.40 -2.27
N ALA A 259 -37.82 -20.44 -3.11
CA ALA A 259 -37.42 -20.45 -4.51
C ALA A 259 -38.05 -19.27 -5.29
N PRO A 260 -37.28 -18.56 -6.15
CA PRO A 260 -37.84 -17.54 -7.02
C PRO A 260 -38.77 -18.17 -8.05
N ALA A 261 -39.98 -17.63 -8.17
CA ALA A 261 -40.92 -17.96 -9.24
C ALA A 261 -40.33 -17.59 -10.62
N PRO A 262 -40.63 -18.36 -11.68
CA PRO A 262 -40.13 -18.07 -13.02
C PRO A 262 -40.68 -16.74 -13.56
N ALA A 263 -39.78 -15.87 -14.00
CA ALA A 263 -40.11 -14.63 -14.70
C ALA A 263 -40.80 -14.93 -16.05
N PRO A 264 -41.75 -14.07 -16.50
CA PRO A 264 -42.46 -14.25 -17.76
C PRO A 264 -41.53 -14.14 -18.98
N ALA A 265 -41.84 -14.91 -20.01
CA ALA A 265 -41.09 -15.00 -21.26
C ALA A 265 -40.92 -13.63 -21.95
N PRO A 266 -39.72 -13.28 -22.45
CA PRO A 266 -39.53 -12.06 -23.22
C PRO A 266 -40.22 -12.16 -24.59
N ALA A 267 -40.90 -11.08 -24.97
CA ALA A 267 -41.43 -10.86 -26.31
C ALA A 267 -40.31 -10.87 -27.38
N PRO A 268 -40.59 -11.27 -28.64
CA PRO A 268 -39.57 -11.39 -29.68
C PRO A 268 -38.93 -10.02 -30.00
N ALA A 269 -37.60 -9.98 -29.95
CA ALA A 269 -36.80 -8.82 -30.29
C ALA A 269 -36.82 -8.55 -31.82
N PRO A 270 -36.77 -7.26 -32.23
CA PRO A 270 -36.67 -6.88 -33.64
C PRO A 270 -35.32 -7.29 -34.27
N ALA A 271 -35.34 -7.48 -35.60
CA ALA A 271 -34.23 -7.97 -36.42
C ALA A 271 -32.92 -7.18 -36.23
N PRO A 272 -31.74 -7.83 -36.35
CA PRO A 272 -30.45 -7.20 -36.13
C PRO A 272 -30.14 -6.17 -37.24
N ALA A 273 -29.86 -4.94 -36.82
CA ALA A 273 -29.17 -3.95 -37.64
C ALA A 273 -27.70 -4.38 -37.87
N PRO A 274 -27.09 -4.03 -39.02
CA PRO A 274 -25.72 -4.45 -39.35
C PRO A 274 -24.69 -3.90 -38.36
N ALA A 275 -23.71 -4.74 -38.02
CA ALA A 275 -22.65 -4.47 -37.06
C ALA A 275 -21.80 -3.24 -37.44
N PRO A 276 -21.49 -2.33 -36.50
CA PRO A 276 -20.47 -1.30 -36.71
C PRO A 276 -19.08 -1.95 -36.81
N ALA A 277 -18.27 -1.43 -37.74
CA ALA A 277 -16.89 -1.85 -37.97
C ALA A 277 -16.01 -1.66 -36.71
N PRO A 278 -14.99 -2.52 -36.49
CA PRO A 278 -14.12 -2.42 -35.33
C PRO A 278 -13.36 -1.09 -35.30
N ALA A 279 -13.42 -0.41 -34.14
CA ALA A 279 -12.60 0.75 -33.85
C ALA A 279 -11.11 0.36 -33.82
N PRO A 280 -10.18 1.25 -34.24
CA PRO A 280 -8.76 0.96 -34.30
C PRO A 280 -8.17 0.78 -32.89
N ALA A 281 -7.31 -0.24 -32.74
CA ALA A 281 -6.54 -0.48 -31.52
C ALA A 281 -5.57 0.70 -31.25
N PRO A 282 -5.34 1.06 -29.98
CA PRO A 282 -4.33 2.06 -29.63
C PRO A 282 -2.95 1.58 -30.08
N GLY A 283 -2.19 2.49 -30.71
CA GLY A 283 -0.83 2.22 -31.18
C GLY A 283 0.12 1.93 -30.02
N HIS A 284 1.12 1.09 -30.28
CA HIS A 284 2.22 0.82 -29.36
C HIS A 284 3.41 1.71 -29.75
N ASP A 285 3.90 2.52 -28.82
CA ASP A 285 5.10 3.35 -29.03
C ASP A 285 6.37 2.48 -29.10
N GLU A 286 7.44 2.98 -29.74
CA GLU A 286 8.67 2.21 -29.99
C GLU A 286 9.27 1.61 -28.71
N ASP A 287 9.30 2.39 -27.63
CA ASP A 287 9.84 1.98 -26.33
C ASP A 287 9.10 0.77 -25.75
N ALA A 288 7.78 0.66 -25.98
CA ALA A 288 6.99 -0.48 -25.52
C ALA A 288 7.27 -1.77 -26.32
N LEU A 289 7.60 -1.64 -27.61
CA LEU A 289 7.94 -2.77 -28.48
C LEU A 289 9.37 -3.27 -28.22
N GLU A 290 10.27 -2.41 -27.75
CA GLU A 290 11.63 -2.76 -27.37
C GLU A 290 11.73 -3.57 -26.07
N GLU A 291 10.71 -3.56 -25.21
CA GLU A 291 10.66 -4.37 -23.98
C GLU A 291 10.02 -5.76 -24.18
N MET A 292 9.22 -5.95 -25.23
CA MET A 292 8.50 -7.20 -25.49
C MET A 292 9.43 -8.34 -25.95
N SER A 293 9.19 -9.58 -25.54
CA SER A 293 9.91 -10.74 -26.07
C SER A 293 9.61 -10.96 -27.56
N LEU A 294 10.51 -11.67 -28.25
CA LEU A 294 10.37 -11.93 -29.68
C LEU A 294 9.08 -12.73 -30.00
N THR A 295 8.64 -13.57 -29.05
CA THR A 295 7.37 -14.32 -29.15
C THR A 295 6.16 -13.40 -29.06
N GLU A 296 6.16 -12.44 -28.14
CA GLU A 296 5.08 -11.46 -27.97
C GLU A 296 5.01 -10.51 -29.17
N LEU A 297 6.16 -10.08 -29.69
CA LEU A 297 6.25 -9.28 -30.91
C LEU A 297 5.65 -9.99 -32.14
N ARG A 298 5.89 -11.30 -32.28
CA ARG A 298 5.29 -12.11 -33.36
C ARG A 298 3.78 -12.31 -33.18
N ALA A 299 3.33 -12.51 -31.94
CA ALA A 299 1.91 -12.63 -31.63
C ALA A 299 1.16 -11.32 -31.95
N LEU A 300 1.74 -10.17 -31.59
CA LEU A 300 1.21 -8.85 -31.93
C LEU A 300 1.11 -8.66 -33.45
N ALA A 301 2.18 -8.94 -34.18
CA ALA A 301 2.17 -8.83 -35.65
C ALA A 301 1.14 -9.79 -36.31
N THR A 302 0.94 -10.99 -35.75
CA THR A 302 -0.10 -11.92 -36.22
C THR A 302 -1.51 -11.36 -35.96
N SER A 303 -1.73 -10.73 -34.80
CA SER A 303 -3.01 -10.08 -34.49
C SER A 303 -3.31 -8.86 -35.36
N LEU A 304 -2.26 -8.23 -35.92
CA LEU A 304 -2.36 -7.14 -36.90
C LEU A 304 -2.53 -7.65 -38.35
N GLY A 305 -2.71 -8.96 -38.56
CA GLY A 305 -2.96 -9.56 -39.87
C GLY A 305 -1.70 -9.75 -40.74
N MET A 306 -0.51 -9.80 -40.13
CA MET A 306 0.76 -9.84 -40.87
C MET A 306 1.25 -11.29 -41.05
N GLU A 307 1.07 -11.86 -42.25
CA GLU A 307 1.26 -13.29 -42.54
C GLU A 307 2.73 -13.77 -42.56
N ASP A 308 3.72 -12.85 -42.51
CA ASP A 308 5.16 -13.17 -42.53
C ASP A 308 5.94 -12.78 -41.25
N ALA A 309 5.23 -12.43 -40.17
CA ALA A 309 5.85 -12.01 -38.91
C ALA A 309 6.77 -13.08 -38.29
N SER A 310 6.40 -14.36 -38.41
CA SER A 310 7.11 -15.48 -37.81
C SER A 310 8.54 -15.69 -38.33
N LYS A 311 8.84 -15.24 -39.57
CA LYS A 311 10.16 -15.41 -40.21
C LYS A 311 11.11 -14.23 -39.98
N ARG A 312 10.64 -13.14 -39.37
CA ARG A 312 11.41 -11.91 -39.20
C ARG A 312 12.15 -11.89 -37.86
N ARG A 313 13.31 -11.22 -37.84
CA ARG A 313 14.12 -10.96 -36.64
C ARG A 313 13.60 -9.72 -35.92
N ARG A 314 13.84 -9.63 -34.60
CA ARG A 314 13.38 -8.52 -33.73
C ARG A 314 13.64 -7.14 -34.32
N SER A 315 14.87 -6.88 -34.76
CA SER A 315 15.31 -5.60 -35.33
C SER A 315 14.57 -5.17 -36.60
N THR A 316 13.91 -6.11 -37.30
CA THR A 316 13.12 -5.82 -38.51
C THR A 316 11.62 -5.86 -38.22
N LEU A 317 11.20 -6.49 -37.11
CA LEU A 317 9.79 -6.64 -36.78
C LEU A 317 9.23 -5.38 -36.12
N ILE A 318 9.99 -4.76 -35.21
CA ILE A 318 9.61 -3.53 -34.50
C ILE A 318 9.30 -2.38 -35.48
N PRO A 319 10.23 -1.95 -36.37
CA PRO A 319 9.95 -0.87 -37.33
C PRO A 319 8.79 -1.21 -38.27
N PHE A 320 8.59 -2.49 -38.59
CA PHE A 320 7.53 -2.95 -39.49
C PHE A 320 6.14 -2.92 -38.82
N ILE A 321 6.05 -3.18 -37.52
CA ILE A 321 4.82 -3.01 -36.72
C ILE A 321 4.46 -1.53 -36.64
N ILE A 322 5.44 -0.65 -36.40
CA ILE A 322 5.25 0.80 -36.32
C ILE A 322 4.77 1.37 -37.67
N GLU A 323 5.38 0.94 -38.78
CA GLU A 323 4.98 1.36 -40.12
C GLU A 323 3.55 0.89 -40.48
N HIS A 324 3.17 -0.30 -40.03
CA HIS A 324 1.81 -0.81 -40.24
C HIS A 324 0.78 -0.04 -39.41
N GLN A 325 1.12 0.30 -38.17
CA GLN A 325 0.27 1.13 -37.30
C GLN A 325 0.13 2.56 -37.85
N SER A 326 1.19 3.14 -38.41
CA SER A 326 1.14 4.49 -38.99
C SER A 326 0.31 4.55 -40.27
N LYS A 327 0.34 3.51 -41.13
CA LYS A 327 -0.51 3.43 -42.33
C LYS A 327 -2.00 3.25 -42.02
N SER A 328 -2.34 2.73 -40.84
CA SER A 328 -3.73 2.55 -40.40
C SER A 328 -4.37 3.82 -39.80
N ARG A 329 -3.59 4.90 -39.62
CA ARG A 329 -4.08 6.21 -39.12
C ARG A 329 -4.36 7.16 -40.28
N THR A 330 -5.63 7.38 -40.63
CA THR A 330 -6.05 8.49 -41.49
C THR A 330 -5.95 9.82 -40.72
N PRO A 331 -5.47 10.93 -41.31
CA PRO A 331 -5.36 12.21 -40.61
C PRO A 331 -6.73 12.88 -40.48
N ALA A 332 -7.14 13.22 -39.25
CA ALA A 332 -8.30 14.05 -38.99
C ALA A 332 -7.97 15.53 -39.24
N SER A 333 -8.89 16.21 -39.93
CA SER A 333 -8.86 17.63 -40.28
C SER A 333 -8.72 18.55 -39.06
N SER A 334 -7.84 19.54 -39.19
CA SER A 334 -7.69 20.68 -38.27
C SER A 334 -8.94 21.57 -38.26
N PRO A 335 -9.33 22.19 -37.13
CA PRO A 335 -10.10 23.42 -37.13
C PRO A 335 -9.22 24.64 -36.79
N ALA A 336 -9.54 25.75 -37.43
CA ALA A 336 -8.96 27.09 -37.23
C ALA A 336 -9.47 27.76 -35.92
N PRO A 337 -8.83 28.83 -35.42
CA PRO A 337 -9.02 29.31 -34.05
C PRO A 337 -10.19 30.27 -33.91
N ALA A 338 -10.88 30.24 -32.76
CA ALA A 338 -11.90 31.22 -32.39
C ALA A 338 -11.68 31.73 -30.94
N ALA A 339 -11.46 33.05 -30.88
CA ALA A 339 -11.84 34.05 -29.88
C ALA A 339 -11.77 33.76 -28.37
N THR A 340 -10.93 34.57 -27.72
CA THR A 340 -10.83 34.86 -26.29
C THR A 340 -12.11 35.52 -25.75
N GLU A 341 -12.66 35.00 -24.65
CA GLU A 341 -13.58 35.74 -23.78
C GLU A 341 -13.18 35.52 -22.32
N GLN A 342 -12.88 36.62 -21.64
CA GLN A 342 -12.44 36.67 -20.24
C GLN A 342 -13.66 36.63 -19.32
N ILE A 343 -13.63 35.81 -18.27
CA ILE A 343 -14.61 35.84 -17.18
C ILE A 343 -13.83 35.95 -15.86
N GLU A 344 -13.99 37.10 -15.20
CA GLU A 344 -13.51 37.38 -13.84
C GLU A 344 -14.34 36.62 -12.79
N ILE A 345 -13.69 36.13 -11.73
CA ILE A 345 -14.35 35.55 -10.55
C ILE A 345 -13.95 36.39 -9.33
N PRO A 346 -14.90 36.82 -8.46
CA PRO A 346 -14.63 37.71 -7.34
C PRO A 346 -14.09 36.98 -6.10
N ILE A 347 -13.29 37.72 -5.32
CA ILE A 347 -12.67 37.32 -4.05
C ILE A 347 -13.60 37.67 -2.89
N GLY A 348 -13.75 36.74 -1.93
CA GLY A 348 -14.22 36.97 -0.56
C GLY A 348 -14.00 35.68 0.22
N GLY A 349 -13.48 35.63 1.44
CA GLY A 349 -13.20 36.60 2.49
C GLY A 349 -13.21 35.76 3.79
N ASP A 350 -12.08 35.73 4.48
CA ASP A 350 -11.74 34.84 5.60
C ASP A 350 -12.65 34.98 6.84
N GLU A 351 -12.88 33.87 7.54
CA GLU A 351 -12.79 33.75 9.02
C GLU A 351 -13.07 32.28 9.47
N GLU A 352 -12.01 31.56 9.86
CA GLU A 352 -12.07 30.26 10.57
C GLU A 352 -11.80 30.48 12.08
N PRO A 353 -12.38 29.68 12.98
CA PRO A 353 -12.27 29.89 14.43
C PRO A 353 -10.93 29.38 14.98
N GLU A 354 -10.19 30.26 15.68
CA GLU A 354 -8.92 29.93 16.34
C GLU A 354 -9.06 28.88 17.46
N ALA A 355 -8.20 27.87 17.45
CA ALA A 355 -8.05 26.90 18.52
C ALA A 355 -7.22 27.47 19.70
N SER A 356 -7.53 27.00 20.90
CA SER A 356 -7.00 27.53 22.18
C SER A 356 -5.45 27.49 22.28
N PRO A 357 -4.81 28.56 22.78
CA PRO A 357 -3.35 28.72 22.84
C PRO A 357 -2.60 27.67 23.69
N GLU A 358 -3.29 26.96 24.59
CA GLU A 358 -2.67 25.90 25.40
C GLU A 358 -2.33 24.63 24.60
N LEU A 359 -3.02 24.38 23.48
CA LEU A 359 -2.74 23.25 22.59
C LEU A 359 -1.48 23.50 21.74
N ASN A 360 -1.30 24.75 21.31
CA ASN A 360 -0.14 25.17 20.51
C ASN A 360 1.17 25.03 21.31
N SER A 361 1.17 25.40 22.59
CA SER A 361 2.37 25.30 23.44
C SER A 361 2.82 23.84 23.68
N LYS A 362 1.88 22.89 23.73
CA LYS A 362 2.20 21.46 23.94
C LYS A 362 2.74 20.80 22.67
N LEU A 363 2.29 21.24 21.49
CA LEU A 363 2.72 20.78 20.17
C LEU A 363 4.07 21.36 19.74
N GLU A 364 4.35 22.64 20.03
CA GLU A 364 5.63 23.29 19.70
C GLU A 364 6.83 22.61 20.38
N SER A 365 6.65 22.07 21.59
CA SER A 365 7.72 21.34 22.30
C SER A 365 8.05 19.97 21.70
N LEU A 366 7.15 19.40 20.89
CA LEU A 366 7.29 18.07 20.27
C LEU A 366 7.76 18.14 18.80
N LEU A 367 7.68 19.31 18.16
CA LEU A 367 7.81 19.44 16.71
C LEU A 367 8.96 20.34 16.22
N GLY A 368 9.74 20.93 17.12
CA GLY A 368 10.91 21.75 16.78
C GLY A 368 12.08 20.99 16.12
N ASP A 369 12.06 19.64 16.17
CA ASP A 369 13.18 18.78 15.72
C ASP A 369 12.84 17.88 14.50
N TRP A 370 11.77 18.18 13.74
CA TRP A 370 11.48 17.50 12.46
C TRP A 370 12.15 18.14 11.25
#